data_AF-A0A1M7F0A1-F1
#
_entry.id   AF-A0A1M7F0A1-F1
#
_cell.length_a   1.000
_cell.length_b   1.000
_cell.length_c   1.000
_cell.angle_alpha   90.00
_cell.angle_beta   90.00
_cell.angle_gamma   90.00
#
_symmetry.space_group_name_H-M   'P 1'
#
loop_
_entity.id
_entity.type
_entity.pdbx_description
1 polymer ?
#
loop_
_entity_poly.entity_id
_entity_poly.type
_entity_poly.pdbx_seq_one_letter_code
_entity_poly.pdbx_strand_id
1 'polypeptide(L)'
;MNDAEILAAFHIRRAHYDTYLEANDIRLYTCPGCGFPSLTTRGEFSICIICFWEDDGQDDNADSILSQLLAEGIKISGPNGNLTLTENRINIGYILETNAELINGEIDFDPARVLKTIAFYKQRRDEIEDRMTGDEPPYDHIWIEWKEVRKDLQMALVVPKS
;
A
#
# COMPACT_ATOMS: atom_id res chain seq x y z
N MET A 1 -2.64 -3.73 18.79
CA MET A 1 -3.99 -3.22 18.44
C MET A 1 -4.88 -4.36 18.00
N ASN A 2 -6.20 -4.26 18.15
CA ASN A 2 -7.17 -5.18 17.55
C ASN A 2 -7.62 -4.70 16.15
N ASP A 3 -8.37 -5.52 15.40
CA ASP A 3 -8.80 -5.21 14.03
C ASP A 3 -9.59 -3.88 13.93
N ALA A 4 -10.46 -3.59 14.90
CA ALA A 4 -11.24 -2.35 14.90
C ALA A 4 -10.36 -1.11 15.12
N GLU A 5 -9.38 -1.21 16.02
CA GLU A 5 -8.38 -0.16 16.24
C GLU A 5 -7.51 0.06 14.99
N ILE A 6 -7.13 -1.01 14.30
CA ILE A 6 -6.36 -0.93 13.04
C ILE A 6 -7.16 -0.23 11.94
N LEU A 7 -8.43 -0.59 11.78
CA LEU A 7 -9.31 0.05 10.80
C LEU A 7 -9.54 1.52 11.13
N ALA A 8 -9.71 1.87 12.40
CA ALA A 8 -9.80 3.27 12.83
C ALA A 8 -8.51 4.04 12.49
N ALA A 9 -7.34 3.46 12.78
CA ALA A 9 -6.05 4.07 12.44
C ALA A 9 -5.83 4.23 10.93
N PHE A 10 -6.32 3.28 10.11
CA PHE A 10 -6.35 3.43 8.66
C PHE A 10 -7.13 4.66 8.22
N HIS A 11 -8.36 4.86 8.73
CA HIS A 11 -9.18 6.02 8.35
C HIS A 11 -8.55 7.35 8.78
N ILE A 12 -7.96 7.41 9.98
CA ILE A 12 -7.23 8.58 10.46
C ILE A 12 -6.05 8.90 9.52
N ARG A 13 -5.24 7.89 9.20
CA ARG A 13 -4.09 8.04 8.30
C ARG A 13 -4.51 8.52 6.92
N ARG A 14 -5.55 7.90 6.35
CA ARG A 14 -6.06 8.24 5.03
C ARG A 14 -6.56 9.70 4.98
N ALA A 15 -7.41 10.09 5.94
CA ALA A 15 -7.95 11.44 6.00
C ALA A 15 -6.86 12.51 6.17
N HIS A 16 -5.83 12.22 6.96
CA HIS A 16 -4.66 13.09 7.13
C HIS A 16 -3.95 13.36 5.80
N TYR A 17 -3.64 12.30 5.04
CA TYR A 17 -2.98 12.46 3.74
C TYR A 17 -3.88 13.06 2.67
N ASP A 18 -5.16 12.68 2.60
CA ASP A 18 -6.11 13.29 1.66
C ASP A 18 -6.19 14.81 1.88
N THR A 19 -6.30 15.25 3.14
CA THR A 19 -6.32 16.67 3.51
C THR A 19 -5.04 17.39 3.08
N TYR A 20 -3.87 16.79 3.33
CA TYR A 20 -2.59 17.39 2.95
C TYR A 20 -2.43 17.51 1.43
N LEU A 21 -2.80 16.46 0.68
CA LEU A 21 -2.70 16.44 -0.77
C LEU A 21 -3.59 17.52 -1.40
N GLU A 22 -4.84 17.63 -0.94
CA GLU A 22 -5.79 18.65 -1.40
C GLU A 22 -5.29 20.06 -1.11
N ALA A 23 -4.85 20.32 0.13
CA ALA A 23 -4.38 21.64 0.54
C ALA A 23 -3.13 22.13 -0.21
N ASN A 24 -2.36 21.21 -0.82
CA ASN A 24 -1.12 21.52 -1.54
C ASN A 24 -1.21 21.26 -3.06
N ASP A 25 -2.41 20.97 -3.61
CA ASP A 25 -2.63 20.61 -5.03
C ASP A 25 -1.68 19.52 -5.54
N ILE A 26 -1.39 18.52 -4.69
CA ILE A 26 -0.52 17.40 -5.05
C ILE A 26 -1.37 16.33 -5.74
N ARG A 27 -1.03 16.00 -6.98
CA ARG A 27 -1.72 15.02 -7.82
C ARG A 27 -1.32 13.57 -7.51
N LEU A 28 -1.58 13.17 -6.27
CA LEU A 28 -1.49 11.79 -5.82
C LEU A 28 -2.79 11.40 -5.12
N TYR A 29 -2.95 10.11 -4.88
CA TYR A 29 -4.11 9.58 -4.19
C TYR A 29 -3.70 8.56 -3.13
N THR A 30 -4.44 8.55 -2.03
CA THR A 30 -4.27 7.57 -0.95
C THR A 30 -4.74 6.18 -1.38
N CYS A 31 -3.93 5.15 -1.17
CA CYS A 31 -4.33 3.79 -1.48
C CYS A 31 -5.53 3.36 -0.61
N PRO A 32 -6.59 2.74 -1.17
CA PRO A 32 -7.76 2.29 -0.40
C PRO A 32 -7.41 1.19 0.61
N GLY A 33 -6.30 0.48 0.40
CA GLY A 33 -5.80 -0.57 1.28
C GLY A 33 -4.98 -0.07 2.47
N CYS A 34 -3.99 0.81 2.26
CA CYS A 34 -3.09 1.23 3.34
C CYS A 34 -3.28 2.67 3.82
N GLY A 35 -3.95 3.53 3.04
CA GLY A 35 -4.20 4.93 3.38
C GLY A 35 -3.03 5.88 3.12
N PHE A 36 -1.90 5.40 2.59
CA PHE A 36 -0.76 6.24 2.20
C PHE A 36 -0.87 6.77 0.77
N PRO A 37 -0.32 7.97 0.47
CA PRO A 37 -0.41 8.63 -0.84
C PRO A 37 0.55 8.02 -1.87
N SER A 38 0.16 6.87 -2.43
CA SER A 38 1.05 6.02 -3.25
C SER A 38 0.54 5.79 -4.68
N LEU A 39 -0.67 6.23 -5.01
CA LEU A 39 -1.28 6.04 -6.32
C LEU A 39 -1.25 7.34 -7.12
N THR A 40 -1.03 7.24 -8.43
CA THR A 40 -1.07 8.38 -9.37
C THR A 40 -2.43 8.55 -10.05
N THR A 41 -3.25 7.50 -10.05
CA THR A 41 -4.61 7.48 -10.59
C THR A 41 -5.52 6.70 -9.64
N ARG A 42 -6.85 6.78 -9.83
CA ARG A 42 -7.85 6.06 -9.01
C ARG A 42 -8.74 5.15 -9.83
N GLY A 43 -8.90 3.93 -9.37
CA GLY A 43 -9.72 2.89 -10.01
C GLY A 43 -9.16 2.42 -11.37
N GLU A 44 -7.89 2.69 -11.66
CA GLU A 44 -7.23 2.33 -12.92
C GLU A 44 -6.23 1.18 -12.76
N PHE A 45 -6.51 0.25 -11.85
CA PHE A 45 -5.73 -0.98 -11.64
C PHE A 45 -4.26 -0.75 -11.27
N SER A 46 -3.94 0.42 -10.69
CA SER A 46 -2.60 0.70 -10.18
C SER A 46 -2.32 -0.13 -8.92
N ILE A 47 -1.15 -0.78 -8.86
CA ILE A 47 -0.72 -1.55 -7.69
C ILE A 47 0.04 -0.64 -6.71
N CYS A 48 -0.49 -0.53 -5.49
CA CYS A 48 0.14 0.21 -4.40
C CYS A 48 1.50 -0.40 -4.04
N ILE A 49 2.56 0.41 -4.07
CA ILE A 49 3.93 -0.06 -3.81
C ILE A 49 4.15 -0.48 -2.34
N ILE A 50 3.26 -0.08 -1.43
CA ILE A 50 3.38 -0.31 0.02
C ILE A 50 2.68 -1.61 0.43
N CYS A 51 1.40 -1.78 0.07
CA CYS A 51 0.60 -2.93 0.48
C CYS A 51 0.33 -3.94 -0.63
N PHE A 52 0.68 -3.61 -1.89
CA PHE A 52 0.44 -4.42 -3.10
C PHE A 52 -1.05 -4.64 -3.42
N TRP A 53 -1.93 -3.82 -2.88
CA TRP A 53 -3.32 -3.76 -3.34
C TRP A 53 -3.38 -3.15 -4.74
N GLU A 54 -4.05 -3.83 -5.66
CA GLU A 54 -4.47 -3.28 -6.94
C GLU A 54 -5.74 -2.45 -6.74
N ASP A 55 -5.67 -1.18 -7.13
CA ASP A 55 -6.81 -0.27 -7.09
C ASP A 55 -7.78 -0.54 -8.25
N ASP A 56 -8.56 -1.61 -8.12
CA ASP A 56 -9.59 -2.07 -9.06
C ASP A 56 -10.92 -1.29 -8.95
N GLY A 57 -10.96 -0.25 -8.12
CA GLY A 57 -12.14 0.57 -7.84
C GLY A 57 -12.89 0.19 -6.56
N GLN A 58 -12.45 -0.83 -5.81
CA GLN A 58 -12.95 -1.08 -4.46
C GLN A 58 -12.51 0.04 -3.49
N ASP A 59 -13.47 0.61 -2.77
CA ASP A 59 -13.26 1.66 -1.78
C ASP A 59 -14.38 1.66 -0.71
N ASP A 60 -14.36 2.60 0.24
CA ASP A 60 -15.30 2.68 1.37
C ASP A 60 -16.77 2.75 0.94
N ASN A 61 -17.05 3.34 -0.23
CA ASN A 61 -18.40 3.56 -0.75
C ASN A 61 -18.59 2.99 -2.17
N ALA A 62 -17.63 2.21 -2.66
CA ALA A 62 -17.64 1.70 -4.02
C ALA A 62 -17.12 0.27 -4.06
N ASP A 63 -17.86 -0.60 -4.73
CA ASP A 63 -17.38 -1.95 -5.06
C ASP A 63 -16.76 -1.94 -6.45
N SER A 64 -15.68 -2.69 -6.67
CA SER A 64 -15.18 -2.88 -8.04
C SER A 64 -16.14 -3.73 -8.86
N ILE A 65 -16.02 -3.60 -10.17
CA ILE A 65 -16.70 -4.50 -11.11
C ILE A 65 -16.31 -5.97 -10.86
N LEU A 66 -15.09 -6.23 -10.37
CA LEU A 66 -14.63 -7.58 -10.05
C LEU A 66 -15.40 -8.19 -8.87
N SER A 67 -15.74 -7.38 -7.85
CA SER A 67 -16.58 -7.83 -6.74
C SER A 67 -17.98 -8.25 -7.19
N GLN A 68 -18.56 -7.53 -8.14
CA GLN A 68 -19.88 -7.88 -8.72
C GLN A 68 -19.81 -9.20 -9.49
N LEU A 69 -18.78 -9.38 -10.32
CA LEU A 69 -18.57 -10.62 -11.08
C LEU A 69 -18.35 -11.84 -10.15
N LEU A 70 -17.61 -11.66 -9.05
CA LEU A 70 -17.44 -12.70 -8.03
C LEU A 70 -18.77 -13.10 -7.37
N ALA A 71 -19.65 -12.13 -7.07
CA ALA A 71 -20.98 -12.41 -6.52
C ALA A 71 -21.87 -13.21 -7.50
N GLU A 72 -21.64 -13.07 -8.81
CA GLU A 72 -22.27 -13.87 -9.86
C GLU A 72 -21.62 -15.26 -10.05
N GLY A 73 -20.63 -15.61 -9.22
CA GLY A 73 -19.93 -16.89 -9.27
C GLY A 73 -18.81 -16.93 -10.33
N ILE A 74 -18.48 -15.79 -10.95
CA ILE A 74 -17.37 -15.69 -11.90
C ILE A 74 -16.09 -15.53 -11.11
N LYS A 75 -15.28 -16.58 -11.08
CA LYS A 75 -13.98 -16.56 -10.42
C LYS A 75 -12.97 -15.80 -11.28
N ILE A 76 -12.50 -14.66 -10.79
CA ILE A 76 -11.47 -13.87 -11.44
C ILE A 76 -10.17 -13.99 -10.66
N SER A 77 -9.07 -14.28 -11.36
CA SER A 77 -7.72 -14.21 -10.80
C SER A 77 -7.15 -12.82 -11.08
N GLY A 78 -6.95 -12.02 -10.04
CA GLY A 78 -6.28 -10.72 -10.13
C GLY A 78 -5.16 -10.60 -9.09
N PRO A 79 -4.38 -9.52 -9.12
CA PRO A 79 -3.29 -9.27 -8.16
C PRO A 79 -3.73 -9.29 -6.69
N ASN A 80 -4.98 -8.93 -6.40
CA ASN A 80 -5.55 -9.01 -5.05
C ASN A 80 -5.86 -10.45 -4.59
N GLY A 81 -5.87 -11.43 -5.50
CA GLY A 81 -6.18 -12.82 -5.18
C GLY A 81 -7.58 -12.98 -4.57
N ASN A 82 -7.68 -13.70 -3.46
CA ASN A 82 -8.94 -13.82 -2.68
C ASN A 82 -8.99 -12.86 -1.48
N LEU A 83 -8.04 -11.93 -1.37
CA LEU A 83 -7.95 -11.02 -0.23
C LEU A 83 -9.01 -9.92 -0.37
N THR A 84 -9.87 -9.77 0.63
CA THR A 84 -10.82 -8.64 0.65
C THR A 84 -10.11 -7.34 1.02
N LEU A 85 -10.70 -6.20 0.63
CA LEU A 85 -10.14 -4.88 0.97
C LEU A 85 -9.98 -4.68 2.48
N THR A 86 -10.96 -5.13 3.27
CA THR A 86 -10.93 -5.07 4.74
C THR A 86 -9.80 -5.93 5.32
N GLU A 87 -9.65 -7.17 4.85
CA GLU A 87 -8.54 -8.02 5.29
C GLU A 87 -7.18 -7.41 4.91
N ASN A 88 -7.07 -6.80 3.72
CA ASN A 88 -5.85 -6.11 3.34
C ASN A 88 -5.52 -4.92 4.26
N ARG A 89 -6.51 -4.09 4.61
CA ARG A 89 -6.36 -2.98 5.57
C ARG A 89 -5.85 -3.47 6.92
N ILE A 90 -6.43 -4.56 7.42
CA ILE A 90 -6.03 -5.18 8.69
C ILE A 90 -4.60 -5.71 8.59
N ASN A 91 -4.27 -6.46 7.54
CA ASN A 91 -2.96 -7.07 7.34
C ASN A 91 -1.84 -6.02 7.26
N ILE A 92 -2.00 -4.98 6.44
CA ILE A 92 -0.99 -3.91 6.38
C ILE A 92 -0.92 -3.13 7.68
N GLY A 93 -2.04 -2.94 8.38
CA GLY A 93 -2.06 -2.32 9.69
C GLY A 93 -1.20 -3.09 10.71
N TYR A 94 -1.39 -4.40 10.83
CA TYR A 94 -0.57 -5.24 11.72
C TYR A 94 0.92 -5.18 11.38
N ILE A 95 1.28 -5.14 10.09
CA ILE A 95 2.67 -4.99 9.65
C ILE A 95 3.25 -3.65 10.14
N LEU A 96 2.53 -2.54 9.95
CA LEU A 96 2.99 -1.22 10.36
C LEU A 96 3.13 -1.11 11.88
N GLU A 97 2.16 -1.63 12.64
CA GLU A 97 2.22 -1.64 14.10
C GLU A 97 3.38 -2.49 14.61
N THR A 98 3.58 -3.67 14.03
CA THR A 98 4.72 -4.54 14.39
C THR A 98 6.05 -3.85 14.09
N ASN A 99 6.17 -3.21 12.93
CA ASN A 99 7.37 -2.44 12.58
C ASN A 99 7.62 -1.29 13.57
N ALA A 100 6.57 -0.57 13.96
CA ALA A 100 6.67 0.50 14.93
C ALA A 100 7.13 -0.03 16.30
N GLU A 101 6.54 -1.14 16.77
CA GLU A 101 6.93 -1.80 18.01
C GLU A 101 8.40 -2.23 18.02
N LEU A 102 8.91 -2.78 16.90
CA LEU A 102 10.29 -3.24 16.76
C LEU A 102 11.33 -2.14 17.03
N ILE A 103 11.00 -0.88 16.71
CA ILE A 103 11.90 0.27 16.90
C ILE A 103 11.49 1.16 18.08
N ASN A 104 10.53 0.72 18.91
CA ASN A 104 9.88 1.55 19.94
C ASN A 104 9.41 2.91 19.36
N GLY A 105 8.81 2.83 18.17
CA GLY A 105 8.42 3.95 17.33
C GLY A 105 6.92 4.09 17.16
N GLU A 106 6.55 4.86 16.15
CA GLU A 106 5.20 5.14 15.70
C GLU A 106 5.15 5.23 14.17
N ILE A 107 3.96 5.13 13.60
CA ILE A 107 3.78 5.32 12.16
C ILE A 107 4.05 6.79 11.82
N ASP A 108 4.74 7.01 10.70
CA ASP A 108 5.07 8.34 10.24
C ASP A 108 3.85 9.07 9.67
N PHE A 109 3.56 10.24 10.23
CA PHE A 109 2.50 11.15 9.77
C PHE A 109 3.06 12.46 9.21
N ASP A 110 4.38 12.64 9.08
CA ASP A 110 4.97 13.80 8.39
C ASP A 110 4.80 13.65 6.87
N PRO A 111 3.94 14.45 6.21
CA PRO A 111 3.66 14.24 4.80
C PRO A 111 4.85 14.47 3.88
N ALA A 112 5.71 15.42 4.21
CA ALA A 112 6.89 15.71 3.39
C ALA A 112 7.89 14.54 3.46
N ARG A 113 8.11 13.99 4.66
CA ARG A 113 8.99 12.84 4.86
C ARG A 113 8.43 11.60 4.20
N VAL A 114 7.14 11.31 4.39
CA VAL A 114 6.49 10.12 3.81
C VAL A 114 6.45 10.17 2.30
N LEU A 115 6.08 11.31 1.68
CA LEU A 115 6.10 11.45 0.22
C LEU A 115 7.51 11.24 -0.35
N LYS A 116 8.53 11.78 0.31
CA LYS A 116 9.92 11.58 -0.09
C LYS A 116 10.34 10.11 0.02
N THR A 117 9.96 9.43 1.11
CA THR A 117 10.21 8.01 1.31
C THR A 117 9.54 7.16 0.22
N ILE A 118 8.26 7.39 -0.06
CA ILE A 118 7.52 6.69 -1.11
C ILE A 118 8.17 6.90 -2.48
N ALA A 119 8.55 8.14 -2.83
CA ALA A 119 9.20 8.45 -4.10
C ALA A 119 10.55 7.73 -4.24
N PHE A 120 11.36 7.70 -3.18
CA PHE A 120 12.65 7.00 -3.17
C PHE A 120 12.49 5.50 -3.43
N TYR A 121 11.57 4.84 -2.72
CA TYR A 121 11.36 3.40 -2.89
C TYR A 121 10.64 3.06 -4.20
N LYS A 122 9.82 3.97 -4.74
CA LYS A 122 9.26 3.81 -6.09
C LYS A 122 10.38 3.75 -7.12
N GLN A 123 11.27 4.74 -7.12
CA GLN A 123 12.42 4.75 -8.04
C GLN A 123 13.28 3.48 -7.89
N ARG A 124 13.58 3.08 -6.65
CA ARG A 124 14.38 1.88 -6.39
C ARG A 124 13.70 0.60 -6.88
N ARG A 125 12.36 0.54 -6.86
CA ARG A 125 11.60 -0.56 -7.44
C ARG A 125 11.67 -0.55 -8.97
N ASP A 126 11.46 0.62 -9.58
CA ASP A 126 11.50 0.80 -11.03
C ASP A 126 12.89 0.39 -11.58
N GLU A 127 13.98 0.74 -10.90
CA GLU A 127 15.36 0.34 -11.25
C GLU A 127 15.59 -1.19 -11.20
N ILE A 128 14.87 -1.91 -10.31
CA ILE A 128 14.92 -3.37 -10.26
C ILE A 128 14.06 -3.96 -11.39
N GLU A 129 12.86 -3.43 -11.59
CA GLU A 129 11.94 -3.87 -12.66
C GLU A 129 12.57 -3.70 -14.05
N ASP A 130 13.32 -2.62 -14.29
CA ASP A 130 14.07 -2.40 -15.54
C ASP A 130 15.14 -3.48 -15.83
N ARG A 131 15.61 -4.17 -14.79
CA ARG A 131 16.56 -5.29 -14.91
C ARG A 131 15.85 -6.64 -15.08
N MET A 132 14.54 -6.71 -14.86
CA MET A 132 13.75 -7.93 -14.98
C MET A 132 13.27 -8.11 -16.42
N THR A 133 13.42 -9.34 -16.91
CA THR A 133 13.00 -9.77 -18.25
C THR A 133 11.70 -10.55 -18.21
N GLY A 134 11.37 -11.12 -17.04
CA GLY A 134 10.23 -12.02 -16.86
C GLY A 134 10.58 -13.50 -17.08
N ASP A 135 11.78 -13.78 -17.60
CA ASP A 135 12.29 -15.14 -17.83
C ASP A 135 13.12 -15.67 -16.65
N GLU A 136 13.29 -14.87 -15.60
CA GLU A 136 14.11 -15.27 -14.45
C GLU A 136 13.50 -16.44 -13.68
N PRO A 137 14.31 -17.45 -13.32
CA PRO A 137 13.79 -18.56 -12.52
C PRO A 137 13.31 -18.06 -11.15
N PRO A 138 12.36 -18.76 -10.49
CA PRO A 138 11.77 -18.30 -9.22
C PRO A 138 12.76 -18.09 -8.05
N TYR A 139 13.96 -18.66 -8.15
CA TYR A 139 15.04 -18.56 -7.16
C TYR A 139 16.10 -17.52 -7.54
N ASP A 140 15.90 -16.77 -8.64
CA ASP A 140 16.78 -15.66 -9.00
C ASP A 140 16.77 -14.60 -7.89
N HIS A 141 17.95 -14.03 -7.62
CA HIS A 141 18.13 -13.02 -6.59
C HIS A 141 17.34 -11.75 -6.88
N ILE A 142 17.04 -11.45 -8.15
CA ILE A 142 16.24 -10.27 -8.51
C ILE A 142 14.84 -10.31 -7.89
N TRP A 143 14.24 -11.50 -7.75
CA TRP A 143 12.95 -11.67 -7.08
C TRP A 143 13.03 -11.41 -5.59
N ILE A 144 14.19 -11.66 -4.98
CA ILE A 144 14.44 -11.34 -3.57
C ILE A 144 14.61 -9.83 -3.43
N GLU A 145 15.45 -9.21 -4.26
CA GLU A 145 15.65 -7.76 -4.29
C GLU A 145 14.32 -7.01 -4.40
N TRP A 146 13.47 -7.41 -5.36
CA TRP A 146 12.16 -6.81 -5.58
C TRP A 146 11.22 -6.96 -4.38
N LYS A 147 11.22 -8.13 -3.70
CA LYS A 147 10.40 -8.37 -2.50
C LYS A 147 10.89 -7.59 -1.28
N GLU A 148 12.20 -7.43 -1.12
CA GLU A 148 12.77 -6.72 0.03
C GLU A 148 12.53 -5.21 -0.05
N VAL A 149 12.49 -4.62 -1.25
CA VAL A 149 12.14 -3.18 -1.42
C VAL A 149 10.80 -2.84 -0.77
N ARG A 150 9.81 -3.71 -0.87
CA ARG A 150 8.51 -3.52 -0.20
C ARG A 150 8.65 -3.51 1.32
N LYS A 151 9.40 -4.46 1.89
CA LYS A 151 9.58 -4.57 3.34
C LYS A 151 10.37 -3.39 3.89
N ASP A 152 11.44 -3.02 3.20
CA ASP A 152 12.25 -1.84 3.51
C ASP A 152 11.38 -0.56 3.52
N LEU A 153 10.51 -0.40 2.52
CA LEU A 153 9.56 0.71 2.48
C LEU A 153 8.59 0.67 3.67
N GLN A 154 8.00 -0.48 3.98
CA GLN A 154 7.08 -0.62 5.13
C GLN A 154 7.76 -0.29 6.47
N MET A 155 9.05 -0.59 6.61
CA MET A 155 9.84 -0.21 7.78
C MET A 155 10.20 1.28 7.77
N ALA A 156 10.46 1.88 6.61
CA ALA A 156 10.76 3.30 6.48
C ALA A 156 9.56 4.24 6.69
N LEU A 157 8.34 3.68 6.80
CA LEU A 157 7.11 4.40 7.13
C LEU A 157 6.82 4.43 8.64
N VAL A 158 7.74 3.93 9.47
CA VAL A 158 7.70 4.08 10.93
C VAL A 158 8.93 4.86 11.40
N VAL A 159 8.77 5.64 12.46
CA VAL A 159 9.80 6.53 13.02
C VAL A 159 9.92 6.34 14.54
N PRO A 160 11.08 6.60 15.16
CA PRO A 160 11.20 6.57 16.62
C PRO A 160 10.25 7.58 17.27
N LYS A 161 9.69 7.23 18.44
CA LYS A 161 8.89 8.17 19.23
C LYS A 161 9.76 9.36 19.64
N SER A 162 9.19 10.56 19.50
CA SER A 162 9.82 11.81 19.91
C SER A 162 9.74 12.03 21.42
#